data_AF-A0A0M8NT98-F1
#
_entry.id   AF-A0A0M8NT98-F1
#
_cell.length_a   1.000
_cell.length_b   1.000
_cell.length_c   1.000
_cell.angle_alpha   90.00
_cell.angle_beta   90.00
_cell.angle_gamma   90.00
#
_symmetry.space_group_name_H-M   'P 1'
#
loop_
_entity.id
_entity.type
_entity.pdbx_description
1 polymer ?
#
loop_
_entity_poly.entity_id
_entity_poly.type
_entity_poly.pdbx_seq_one_letter_code
_entity_poly.pdbx_strand_id
1 'polypeptide(L)'
;MTVKPLHYHLPLFPGFQLMDVAAPLDILNIRTQYPDTSAITLTVSAATLDPVSVKPIPPAKAKWQFDIPASSINTACNQQMLPQCTFADVISALKAGKVTDDGSGEFKPIDVLIIPGGPGTRLNRIYNTDATLDDVKVSNTQEVQDFLTAVAPYVRHSIITICTGSHVLSQTGLLAGRQVTTNSARYDDVTKQTGDVNWQRNKRWLRDVVPDDKVSDGLSLPPKIEIWSSAGITAGIDVMLEFISAHYGGIEVGMETAKRMEYRWEREKEASYFL
;
A
#
# COMPACT_ATOMS: atom_id res chain seq x y z
N MET A 1 -19.31 5.69 -17.94
CA MET A 1 -19.46 5.37 -16.50
C MET A 1 -18.07 4.99 -16.00
N THR A 2 -17.59 5.60 -14.92
CA THR A 2 -16.36 5.15 -14.26
C THR A 2 -16.59 3.74 -13.74
N VAL A 3 -15.72 2.79 -14.11
CA VAL A 3 -15.82 1.40 -13.66
C VAL A 3 -15.62 1.39 -12.15
N LYS A 4 -16.59 0.84 -11.42
CA LYS A 4 -16.50 0.64 -9.97
C LYS A 4 -15.29 -0.26 -9.69
N PRO A 5 -14.33 0.14 -8.84
CA PRO A 5 -13.20 -0.72 -8.51
C PRO A 5 -13.69 -1.94 -7.73
N LEU A 6 -13.26 -3.15 -8.09
CA LEU A 6 -13.68 -4.39 -7.42
C LEU A 6 -12.48 -5.25 -7.01
N HIS A 7 -11.33 -5.10 -7.66
CA HIS A 7 -10.16 -5.93 -7.41
C HIS A 7 -9.06 -5.12 -6.73
N TYR A 8 -8.83 -5.43 -5.45
CA TYR A 8 -7.82 -4.80 -4.60
C TYR A 8 -6.56 -5.64 -4.56
N HIS A 9 -5.41 -4.99 -4.65
CA HIS A 9 -4.11 -5.63 -4.61
C HIS A 9 -3.26 -5.06 -3.47
N LEU A 10 -2.73 -5.96 -2.63
CA LEU A 10 -1.96 -5.64 -1.43
C LEU A 10 -0.56 -6.26 -1.54
N PRO A 11 0.47 -5.49 -1.92
CA PRO A 11 1.85 -5.94 -1.83
C PRO A 11 2.37 -5.84 -0.39
N LEU A 12 2.90 -6.94 0.13
CA LEU A 12 3.45 -7.03 1.49
C LEU A 12 4.99 -7.11 1.50
N PHE A 13 5.56 -6.63 2.59
CA PHE A 13 6.97 -6.73 2.94
C PHE A 13 7.12 -6.97 4.43
N PRO A 14 8.21 -7.62 4.90
CA PRO A 14 8.38 -7.88 6.33
C PRO A 14 8.53 -6.57 7.12
N GLY A 15 7.87 -6.49 8.27
CA GLY A 15 7.78 -5.28 9.07
C GLY A 15 6.70 -4.29 8.62
N PHE A 16 5.66 -4.76 7.92
CA PHE A 16 4.48 -3.95 7.65
C PHE A 16 3.69 -3.65 8.93
N GLN A 17 2.95 -2.54 8.97
CA GLN A 17 2.10 -2.21 10.10
C GLN A 17 0.76 -2.95 10.00
N LEU A 18 0.39 -3.69 11.06
CA LEU A 18 -0.80 -4.56 11.05
C LEU A 18 -2.08 -3.79 10.69
N MET A 19 -2.32 -2.65 11.33
CA MET A 19 -3.56 -1.89 11.14
C MET A 19 -3.62 -1.13 9.81
N ASP A 20 -2.48 -0.85 9.17
CA ASP A 20 -2.44 -0.29 7.82
C ASP A 20 -2.96 -1.31 6.78
N VAL A 21 -3.00 -2.59 7.15
CA VAL A 21 -3.56 -3.69 6.35
C VAL A 21 -4.93 -4.08 6.88
N ALA A 22 -5.02 -4.43 8.16
CA ALA A 22 -6.22 -5.01 8.73
C ALA A 22 -7.43 -4.09 8.65
N ALA A 23 -7.27 -2.78 8.86
CA ALA A 23 -8.42 -1.88 8.85
C ALA A 23 -9.03 -1.67 7.45
N PRO A 24 -8.24 -1.40 6.39
CA PRO A 24 -8.79 -1.41 5.03
C PRO A 24 -9.44 -2.73 4.64
N LEU A 25 -8.82 -3.86 5.00
CA LEU A 25 -9.38 -5.18 4.68
C LEU A 25 -10.67 -5.48 5.42
N ASP A 26 -10.80 -5.05 6.67
CA ASP A 26 -12.03 -5.22 7.44
C ASP A 26 -13.18 -4.39 6.86
N ILE A 27 -12.90 -3.15 6.44
CA ILE A 27 -13.85 -2.32 5.68
C ILE A 27 -14.31 -3.04 4.40
N LEU A 28 -13.39 -3.62 3.63
CA LEU A 28 -13.73 -4.37 2.42
C LEU A 28 -14.57 -5.61 2.72
N ASN A 29 -14.22 -6.38 3.76
CA ASN A 29 -14.98 -7.55 4.20
C ASN A 29 -16.39 -7.21 4.70
N ILE A 30 -16.58 -6.02 5.26
CA ILE A 30 -17.92 -5.53 5.58
C ILE A 30 -18.68 -5.21 4.30
N ARG A 31 -18.03 -4.54 3.33
CA ARG A 31 -18.68 -4.19 2.05
C ARG A 31 -19.04 -5.40 1.20
N THR A 32 -18.30 -6.50 1.25
CA THR A 32 -18.66 -7.72 0.49
C THR A 32 -19.99 -8.34 0.96
N GLN A 33 -20.49 -7.98 2.15
CA GLN A 33 -21.80 -8.43 2.66
C GLN A 33 -22.99 -7.71 1.98
N TYR A 34 -22.73 -6.69 1.15
CA TYR A 34 -23.76 -5.90 0.48
C TYR A 34 -23.86 -6.26 -1.01
N PRO A 35 -25.07 -6.34 -1.60
CA PRO A 35 -25.25 -6.78 -2.98
C PRO A 35 -24.42 -6.00 -4.01
N ASP A 36 -24.30 -4.69 -3.84
CA ASP A 36 -23.66 -3.78 -4.80
C ASP A 36 -22.11 -3.82 -4.78
N THR A 37 -21.54 -4.43 -3.74
CA THR A 37 -20.09 -4.60 -3.52
C THR A 37 -19.69 -6.04 -3.23
N SER A 38 -20.60 -7.00 -3.43
CA SER A 38 -20.38 -8.43 -3.19
C SER A 38 -19.30 -9.06 -4.08
N ALA A 39 -18.99 -8.43 -5.21
CA ALA A 39 -17.95 -8.87 -6.15
C ALA A 39 -16.55 -8.37 -5.81
N ILE A 40 -16.36 -7.64 -4.69
CA ILE A 40 -15.03 -7.21 -4.26
C ILE A 40 -14.14 -8.43 -3.99
N THR A 41 -12.92 -8.42 -4.50
CA THR A 41 -11.91 -9.44 -4.23
C THR A 41 -10.58 -8.83 -3.82
N LEU A 42 -9.76 -9.63 -3.14
CA LEU A 42 -8.42 -9.25 -2.68
C LEU A 42 -7.36 -10.21 -3.24
N THR A 43 -6.27 -9.63 -3.75
CA THR A 43 -5.01 -10.32 -4.02
C THR A 43 -3.94 -9.78 -3.09
N VAL A 44 -3.33 -10.65 -2.30
CA VAL A 44 -2.18 -10.39 -1.43
C VAL A 44 -0.96 -11.04 -2.05
N SER A 45 0.08 -10.25 -2.32
CA SER A 45 1.32 -10.75 -2.90
C SER A 45 2.54 -10.32 -2.09
N ALA A 46 3.62 -11.09 -2.17
CA ALA A 46 4.91 -10.73 -1.58
C ALA A 46 6.07 -11.22 -2.46
N ALA A 47 7.31 -10.99 -2.02
CA ALA A 47 8.49 -11.47 -2.74
C ALA A 47 8.59 -13.01 -2.77
N THR A 48 8.09 -13.69 -1.73
CA THR A 48 7.98 -15.16 -1.63
C THR A 48 6.61 -15.55 -1.10
N LEU A 49 6.30 -16.85 -1.08
CA LEU A 49 5.08 -17.39 -0.46
C LEU A 49 5.25 -17.68 1.05
N ASP A 50 6.39 -17.34 1.65
CA ASP A 50 6.57 -17.50 3.08
C ASP A 50 5.68 -16.47 3.84
N PRO A 51 5.16 -16.79 5.04
CA PRO A 51 4.36 -15.84 5.83
C PRO A 51 5.12 -14.54 6.10
N VAL A 52 4.51 -13.40 5.76
CA VAL A 52 5.11 -12.07 5.95
C VAL A 52 4.74 -11.55 7.33
N SER A 53 5.74 -11.14 8.10
CA SER A 53 5.59 -10.71 9.50
C SER A 53 5.32 -9.20 9.62
N VAL A 54 4.52 -8.81 10.61
CA VAL A 54 4.36 -7.40 11.02
C VAL A 54 5.60 -6.84 11.72
N LYS A 55 6.51 -7.72 12.14
CA LYS A 55 7.82 -7.39 12.69
C LYS A 55 8.88 -7.49 11.59
N PRO A 56 10.00 -6.78 11.71
CA PRO A 56 11.12 -6.92 10.78
C PRO A 56 11.85 -8.24 11.02
N ILE A 57 11.19 -9.35 10.70
CA ILE A 57 11.72 -10.71 10.81
C ILE A 57 11.92 -11.22 9.38
N PRO A 58 13.15 -11.64 9.01
CA PRO A 58 13.39 -12.20 7.69
C PRO A 58 12.51 -13.46 7.46
N PRO A 59 11.98 -13.67 6.25
CA PRO A 59 11.36 -14.95 5.88
C PRO A 59 12.31 -16.13 6.16
N ALA A 60 11.76 -17.30 6.44
CA ALA A 60 12.56 -18.47 6.87
C ALA A 60 13.69 -18.87 5.90
N LYS A 61 13.51 -18.59 4.60
CA LYS A 61 14.49 -18.91 3.54
C LYS A 61 15.37 -17.71 3.14
N ALA A 62 15.26 -16.58 3.83
CA ALA A 62 16.05 -15.39 3.54
C ALA A 62 17.54 -15.65 3.79
N LYS A 63 18.38 -15.22 2.85
CA LYS A 63 19.85 -15.22 2.96
C LYS A 63 20.39 -13.82 3.28
N TRP A 64 19.66 -13.10 4.13
CA TRP A 64 19.95 -11.73 4.54
C TRP A 64 19.38 -11.49 5.93
N GLN A 65 19.91 -10.48 6.62
CA GLN A 65 19.37 -10.01 7.90
C GLN A 65 19.06 -8.52 7.83
N PHE A 66 18.24 -8.03 8.74
CA PHE A 66 18.00 -6.60 8.87
C PHE A 66 19.21 -5.88 9.46
N ASP A 67 19.39 -4.60 9.13
CA ASP A 67 20.40 -3.71 9.69
C ASP A 67 20.09 -3.24 11.13
N ILE A 68 19.44 -4.10 11.90
CA ILE A 68 19.17 -3.95 13.33
C ILE A 68 19.48 -5.26 14.07
N PRO A 69 19.94 -5.21 15.33
CA PRO A 69 20.20 -6.42 16.10
C PRO A 69 18.92 -7.26 16.28
N ALA A 70 19.00 -8.57 16.05
CA ALA A 70 17.86 -9.47 16.23
C ALA A 70 17.29 -9.42 17.66
N SER A 71 18.14 -9.17 18.67
CA SER A 71 17.76 -8.98 20.07
C SER A 71 16.87 -7.75 20.31
N SER A 72 16.83 -6.80 19.38
CA SER A 72 15.98 -5.59 19.46
C SER A 72 14.55 -5.85 18.99
N ILE A 73 14.26 -7.04 18.46
CA ILE A 73 12.95 -7.39 17.91
C ILE A 73 12.20 -8.26 18.91
N ASN A 74 11.09 -7.74 19.46
CA ASN A 74 10.17 -8.56 20.25
C ASN A 74 9.37 -9.49 19.32
N THR A 75 9.68 -10.78 19.40
CA THR A 75 9.05 -11.84 18.59
C THR A 75 7.89 -12.54 19.31
N ALA A 76 7.66 -12.27 20.60
CA ALA A 76 6.62 -12.94 21.38
C ALA A 76 5.19 -12.57 20.93
N CYS A 77 4.99 -11.36 20.39
CA CYS A 77 3.74 -10.95 19.75
C CYS A 77 4.01 -10.53 18.31
N ASN A 78 3.71 -11.43 17.38
CA ASN A 78 4.02 -11.29 15.97
C ASN A 78 2.95 -11.95 15.08
N GLN A 79 2.10 -11.14 14.46
CA GLN A 79 1.16 -11.59 13.45
C GLN A 79 1.88 -11.76 12.11
N GLN A 80 1.45 -12.75 11.33
CA GLN A 80 1.93 -12.97 9.97
C GLN A 80 0.75 -13.11 9.02
N MET A 81 0.94 -12.69 7.78
CA MET A 81 -0.03 -12.87 6.70
C MET A 81 0.57 -13.75 5.61
N LEU A 82 -0.18 -14.75 5.16
CA LEU A 82 0.23 -15.64 4.08
C LEU A 82 -0.11 -15.01 2.72
N PRO A 83 0.88 -14.78 1.83
CA PRO A 83 0.62 -14.32 0.48
C PRO A 83 -0.11 -15.38 -0.37
N GLN A 84 -0.95 -14.94 -1.30
CA GLN A 84 -1.64 -15.82 -2.27
C GLN A 84 -0.77 -16.11 -3.50
N CYS A 85 0.09 -15.16 -3.87
CA CYS A 85 1.00 -15.27 -5.02
C CYS A 85 2.27 -14.44 -4.78
N THR A 86 3.26 -14.61 -5.66
CA THR A 86 4.46 -13.77 -5.64
C THR A 86 4.31 -12.53 -6.52
N PHE A 87 5.14 -11.51 -6.30
CA PHE A 87 5.25 -10.37 -7.23
C PHE A 87 5.57 -10.82 -8.66
N ALA A 88 6.45 -11.83 -8.80
CA ALA A 88 6.84 -12.37 -10.10
C ALA A 88 5.66 -13.02 -10.84
N ASP A 89 4.77 -13.73 -10.13
CA ASP A 89 3.58 -14.34 -10.72
C ASP A 89 2.65 -13.29 -11.30
N VAL A 90 2.38 -12.22 -10.54
CA VAL A 90 1.51 -11.11 -10.94
C VAL A 90 2.08 -10.39 -12.18
N ILE A 91 3.37 -10.02 -12.15
CA ILE A 91 4.03 -9.35 -13.27
C ILE A 91 4.02 -10.23 -14.52
N SER A 92 4.27 -11.54 -14.35
CA SER A 92 4.27 -12.49 -15.47
C SER A 92 2.87 -12.63 -16.09
N ALA A 93 1.83 -12.68 -15.27
CA ALA A 93 0.45 -12.76 -15.74
C ALA A 93 0.03 -11.49 -16.51
N LEU A 94 0.37 -10.31 -16.00
CA LEU A 94 0.10 -9.03 -16.68
C LEU A 94 0.80 -8.95 -18.04
N LYS A 95 2.10 -9.28 -18.10
CA LYS A 95 2.88 -9.26 -19.35
C LYS A 95 2.41 -10.27 -20.37
N ALA A 96 1.91 -11.42 -19.92
CA ALA A 96 1.36 -12.46 -20.79
C ALA A 96 -0.08 -12.16 -21.26
N GLY A 97 -0.68 -11.04 -20.86
CA GLY A 97 -2.08 -10.70 -21.20
C GLY A 97 -3.09 -11.68 -20.58
N LYS A 98 -2.75 -12.33 -19.46
CA LYS A 98 -3.60 -13.32 -18.77
C LYS A 98 -4.57 -12.70 -17.75
N VAL A 99 -4.58 -11.38 -17.67
CA VAL A 99 -5.47 -10.62 -16.79
C VAL A 99 -6.62 -10.10 -17.64
N THR A 100 -7.84 -10.55 -17.33
CA THR A 100 -9.04 -10.08 -18.01
C THR A 100 -9.68 -8.95 -17.22
N ASP A 101 -10.16 -7.93 -17.93
CA ASP A 101 -10.78 -6.74 -17.34
C ASP A 101 -12.06 -7.03 -16.56
N ASP A 102 -12.73 -8.14 -16.89
CA ASP A 102 -13.95 -8.64 -16.26
C ASP A 102 -13.66 -9.54 -15.03
N GLY A 103 -12.38 -9.75 -14.71
CA GLY A 103 -11.96 -10.56 -13.59
C GLY A 103 -12.22 -12.07 -13.74
N SER A 104 -12.58 -12.57 -14.93
CA SER A 104 -12.76 -14.01 -15.19
C SER A 104 -11.45 -14.80 -15.30
N GLY A 105 -10.32 -14.12 -15.51
CA GLY A 105 -8.99 -14.71 -15.60
C GLY A 105 -8.45 -15.30 -14.28
N GLU A 106 -7.40 -16.11 -14.41
CA GLU A 106 -6.65 -16.71 -13.29
C GLU A 106 -6.10 -15.63 -12.35
N PHE A 107 -5.63 -14.51 -12.92
CA PHE A 107 -5.21 -13.32 -12.19
C PHE A 107 -6.24 -12.21 -12.37
N LYS A 108 -6.62 -11.58 -11.26
CA LYS A 108 -7.53 -10.44 -11.24
C LYS A 108 -6.82 -9.16 -11.69
N PRO A 109 -7.54 -8.20 -12.30
CA PRO A 109 -6.98 -6.90 -12.62
C PRO A 109 -6.63 -6.12 -11.34
N ILE A 110 -5.78 -5.09 -11.48
CA ILE A 110 -5.39 -4.22 -10.38
C ILE A 110 -6.22 -2.94 -10.48
N ASP A 111 -7.40 -2.93 -9.86
CA ASP A 111 -8.18 -1.70 -9.79
C ASP A 111 -7.57 -0.75 -8.76
N VAL A 112 -7.28 -1.28 -7.57
CA VAL A 112 -6.76 -0.50 -6.45
C VAL A 112 -5.53 -1.15 -5.84
N LEU A 113 -4.43 -0.41 -5.74
CA LEU A 113 -3.29 -0.80 -4.89
C LEU A 113 -3.49 -0.24 -3.48
N ILE A 114 -3.35 -1.07 -2.45
CA ILE A 114 -3.24 -0.62 -1.06
C ILE A 114 -1.81 -0.84 -0.60
N ILE A 115 -1.10 0.23 -0.24
CA ILE A 115 0.33 0.17 0.14
C ILE A 115 0.44 0.53 1.62
N PRO A 116 0.72 -0.46 2.50
CA PRO A 116 0.85 -0.21 3.93
C PRO A 116 2.21 0.41 4.26
N GLY A 117 2.30 1.07 5.41
CA GLY A 117 3.56 1.48 6.00
C GLY A 117 4.10 0.43 6.97
N GLY A 118 4.93 0.90 7.90
CA GLY A 118 5.45 0.08 8.99
C GLY A 118 6.93 0.28 9.27
N PRO A 119 7.45 -0.29 10.38
CA PRO A 119 8.87 -0.20 10.73
C PRO A 119 9.79 -0.72 9.62
N GLY A 120 9.35 -1.73 8.85
CA GLY A 120 10.12 -2.31 7.75
C GLY A 120 10.47 -1.34 6.62
N THR A 121 9.72 -0.24 6.48
CA THR A 121 10.00 0.82 5.47
C THR A 121 11.27 1.63 5.73
N ARG A 122 11.92 1.42 6.89
CA ARG A 122 13.07 2.20 7.37
C ARG A 122 14.35 1.38 7.40
N LEU A 123 14.26 0.08 7.13
CA LEU A 123 15.33 -0.86 7.36
C LEU A 123 15.95 -1.28 6.04
N ASN A 124 17.23 -1.64 6.12
CA ASN A 124 17.94 -2.29 5.03
C ASN A 124 18.15 -3.75 5.36
N ARG A 125 18.30 -4.53 4.29
CA ARG A 125 18.73 -5.92 4.30
C ARG A 125 20.22 -5.96 3.98
N ILE A 126 20.96 -6.76 4.72
CA ILE A 126 22.40 -6.96 4.55
C ILE A 126 22.60 -8.34 3.93
N TYR A 127 23.17 -8.37 2.72
CA TYR A 127 23.47 -9.57 1.95
C TYR A 127 24.96 -9.90 1.98
N ASN A 128 25.53 -10.07 3.16
CA ASN A 128 26.82 -10.75 3.36
C ASN A 128 27.03 -10.89 4.86
N THR A 129 27.46 -12.06 5.31
CA THR A 129 27.99 -12.24 6.67
C THR A 129 29.44 -12.72 6.64
N ASP A 130 30.06 -12.70 5.46
CA ASP A 130 31.45 -13.11 5.28
C ASP A 130 32.36 -11.89 5.45
N ALA A 131 33.28 -11.96 6.41
CA ALA A 131 34.03 -10.82 6.96
C ALA A 131 35.05 -10.16 6.00
N THR A 132 35.01 -10.48 4.70
CA THR A 132 36.01 -10.08 3.70
C THR A 132 35.48 -9.15 2.61
N LEU A 133 34.18 -8.84 2.60
CA LEU A 133 33.55 -7.94 1.63
C LEU A 133 32.66 -6.91 2.36
N ASP A 134 32.56 -5.70 1.79
CA ASP A 134 31.67 -4.65 2.30
C ASP A 134 30.20 -5.12 2.29
N ASP A 135 29.46 -4.74 3.33
CA ASP A 135 28.02 -5.03 3.45
C ASP A 135 27.23 -4.41 2.29
N VAL A 136 26.66 -5.25 1.43
CA VAL A 136 25.66 -4.78 0.45
C VAL A 136 24.34 -4.57 1.16
N LYS A 137 23.99 -3.30 1.36
CA LYS A 137 22.70 -2.86 1.92
C LYS A 137 21.70 -2.61 0.80
N VAL A 138 20.55 -3.27 0.90
CA VAL A 138 19.41 -3.08 -0.01
C VAL A 138 18.19 -2.68 0.82
N SER A 139 17.39 -1.72 0.36
CA SER A 139 16.15 -1.37 1.06
C SER A 139 15.28 -2.60 1.28
N ASN A 140 14.71 -2.76 2.48
CA ASN A 140 13.80 -3.87 2.74
C ASN A 140 12.53 -3.84 1.88
N THR A 141 12.18 -2.68 1.33
CA THR A 141 11.02 -2.56 0.43
C THR A 141 11.41 -2.58 -1.04
N GLN A 142 12.65 -2.94 -1.39
CA GLN A 142 13.12 -2.90 -2.78
C GLN A 142 12.24 -3.72 -3.71
N GLU A 143 11.89 -4.97 -3.37
CA GLU A 143 11.02 -5.78 -4.23
C GLU A 143 9.60 -5.22 -4.37
N VAL A 144 9.12 -4.48 -3.37
CA VAL A 144 7.84 -3.77 -3.45
C VAL A 144 7.96 -2.58 -4.40
N GLN A 145 9.06 -1.82 -4.32
CA GLN A 145 9.32 -0.70 -5.24
C GLN A 145 9.40 -1.19 -6.70
N ASP A 146 10.13 -2.28 -6.93
CA ASP A 146 10.28 -2.92 -8.24
C ASP A 146 8.92 -3.43 -8.76
N PHE A 147 8.14 -4.08 -7.88
CA PHE A 147 6.78 -4.52 -8.19
C PHE A 147 5.86 -3.35 -8.56
N LEU A 148 5.82 -2.30 -7.74
CA LEU A 148 5.00 -1.11 -7.97
C LEU A 148 5.34 -0.44 -9.30
N THR A 149 6.63 -0.34 -9.64
CA THR A 149 7.09 0.19 -10.93
C THR A 149 6.61 -0.69 -12.09
N ALA A 150 6.73 -2.00 -11.95
CA ALA A 150 6.33 -2.95 -13.00
C ALA A 150 4.81 -2.99 -13.23
N VAL A 151 4.00 -2.76 -12.19
CA VAL A 151 2.53 -2.81 -12.30
C VAL A 151 1.87 -1.45 -12.47
N ALA A 152 2.59 -0.34 -12.29
CA ALA A 152 2.06 1.02 -12.41
C ALA A 152 1.23 1.27 -13.68
N PRO A 153 1.65 0.83 -14.89
CA PRO A 153 0.88 1.01 -16.12
C PRO A 153 -0.44 0.23 -16.17
N TYR A 154 -0.59 -0.77 -15.30
CA TYR A 154 -1.73 -1.68 -15.25
C TYR A 154 -2.73 -1.35 -14.13
N VAL A 155 -2.43 -0.33 -13.30
CA VAL A 155 -3.38 0.16 -12.29
C VAL A 155 -4.52 0.86 -13.01
N ARG A 156 -5.77 0.46 -12.72
CA ARG A 156 -6.94 0.92 -13.49
C ARG A 156 -7.69 2.07 -12.84
N HIS A 157 -7.59 2.23 -11.52
CA HIS A 157 -8.44 3.17 -10.80
C HIS A 157 -7.70 3.99 -9.73
N SER A 158 -7.06 3.35 -8.74
CA SER A 158 -6.49 4.10 -7.62
C SER A 158 -5.29 3.45 -6.94
N ILE A 159 -4.57 4.28 -6.20
CA ILE A 159 -3.57 3.87 -5.23
C ILE A 159 -3.92 4.48 -3.89
N ILE A 160 -3.97 3.65 -2.85
CA ILE A 160 -4.19 4.05 -1.47
C ILE A 160 -2.90 3.78 -0.70
N THR A 161 -2.33 4.80 -0.08
CA THR A 161 -1.14 4.68 0.76
C THR A 161 -1.49 5.04 2.20
N ILE A 162 -0.97 4.27 3.15
CA ILE A 162 -1.21 4.46 4.58
C ILE A 162 0.13 4.54 5.30
N CYS A 163 0.27 5.49 6.23
CA CYS A 163 1.49 5.66 7.01
C CYS A 163 2.69 5.91 6.10
N THR A 164 3.77 5.14 6.29
CA THR A 164 4.95 5.21 5.44
C THR A 164 4.80 4.44 4.13
N GLY A 165 3.61 3.96 3.77
CA GLY A 165 3.35 3.39 2.44
C GLY A 165 3.56 4.41 1.32
N SER A 166 3.28 5.70 1.57
CA SER A 166 3.59 6.77 0.63
C SER A 166 5.09 6.97 0.44
N HIS A 167 5.91 6.70 1.46
CA HIS A 167 7.37 6.70 1.33
C HIS A 167 7.84 5.60 0.37
N VAL A 168 7.31 4.38 0.51
CA VAL A 168 7.65 3.26 -0.40
C VAL A 168 7.33 3.63 -1.85
N LEU A 169 6.15 4.21 -2.09
CA LEU A 169 5.75 4.63 -3.44
C LEU A 169 6.55 5.84 -3.93
N SER A 170 6.94 6.77 -3.06
CA SER A 170 7.76 7.93 -3.46
C SER A 170 9.13 7.53 -3.98
N GLN A 171 9.71 6.44 -3.45
CA GLN A 171 11.02 5.94 -3.85
C GLN A 171 11.06 5.37 -5.28
N THR A 172 9.91 5.15 -5.93
CA THR A 172 9.83 4.70 -7.32
C THR A 172 9.79 5.86 -8.33
N GLY A 173 9.68 7.11 -7.87
CA GLY A 173 9.45 8.27 -8.74
C GLY A 173 8.02 8.42 -9.27
N LEU A 174 7.11 7.46 -8.99
CA LEU A 174 5.72 7.52 -9.45
C LEU A 174 4.91 8.69 -8.84
N LEU A 175 5.41 9.29 -7.75
CA LEU A 175 4.81 10.44 -7.06
C LEU A 175 5.43 11.79 -7.42
N ALA A 176 6.31 11.88 -8.42
CA ALA A 176 6.92 13.14 -8.84
C ALA A 176 5.85 14.22 -9.11
N GLY A 177 5.96 15.35 -8.39
CA GLY A 177 5.05 16.48 -8.41
C GLY A 177 3.64 16.22 -7.86
N ARG A 178 3.36 15.03 -7.33
CA ARG A 178 2.05 14.66 -6.77
C ARG A 178 1.92 15.13 -5.33
N GLN A 179 0.70 15.49 -4.95
CA GLN A 179 0.39 15.85 -3.57
C GLN A 179 0.12 14.58 -2.78
N VAL A 180 0.86 14.36 -1.69
CA VAL A 180 0.66 13.23 -0.76
C VAL A 180 1.00 13.60 0.66
N THR A 181 0.46 12.87 1.63
CA THR A 181 0.88 12.94 3.04
C THR A 181 1.52 11.62 3.49
N THR A 182 2.11 11.60 4.68
CA THR A 182 2.66 10.41 5.33
C THR A 182 2.46 10.51 6.83
N ASN A 183 2.83 9.46 7.57
CA ASN A 183 2.76 9.45 9.02
C ASN A 183 3.48 10.67 9.64
N SER A 184 2.79 11.40 10.51
CA SER A 184 3.31 12.65 11.10
C SER A 184 4.64 12.46 11.83
N ALA A 185 4.82 11.36 12.56
CA ALA A 185 6.08 11.05 13.27
C ALA A 185 7.25 10.70 12.32
N ARG A 186 6.95 10.45 11.03
CA ARG A 186 7.92 10.13 9.99
C ARG A 186 8.08 11.20 8.93
N TYR A 187 7.25 12.24 8.99
CA TYR A 187 7.15 13.24 7.94
C TYR A 187 8.52 13.86 7.60
N ASP A 188 9.25 14.36 8.61
CA ASP A 188 10.53 15.04 8.39
C ASP A 188 11.60 14.13 7.77
N ASP A 189 11.60 12.85 8.09
CA ASP A 189 12.59 11.91 7.58
C ASP A 189 12.23 11.40 6.18
N VAL A 190 10.94 11.21 5.90
CA VAL A 190 10.43 10.77 4.59
C VAL A 190 10.63 11.89 3.56
N THR A 191 10.26 13.12 3.91
CA THR A 191 10.33 14.27 2.99
C THR A 191 11.76 14.62 2.58
N LYS A 192 12.75 14.38 3.45
CA LYS A 192 14.18 14.56 3.12
C LYS A 192 14.69 13.59 2.06
N GLN A 193 14.04 12.43 1.89
CA GLN A 193 14.50 11.37 0.97
C GLN A 193 13.93 11.51 -0.44
N THR A 194 12.84 12.28 -0.62
CA THR A 194 12.12 12.40 -1.90
C THR A 194 11.68 13.84 -2.14
N GLY A 195 12.59 14.64 -2.68
CA GLY A 195 12.41 16.08 -2.90
C GLY A 195 11.57 16.44 -4.12
N ASP A 196 11.24 15.47 -4.97
CA ASP A 196 10.38 15.61 -6.15
C ASP A 196 8.88 15.48 -5.81
N VAL A 197 8.54 15.04 -4.61
CA VAL A 197 7.15 14.87 -4.15
C VAL A 197 6.65 16.12 -3.42
N ASN A 198 5.41 16.53 -3.68
CA ASN A 198 4.79 17.68 -3.01
C ASN A 198 4.11 17.26 -1.69
N TRP A 199 4.93 16.99 -0.68
CA TRP A 199 4.48 16.51 0.63
C TRP A 199 3.60 17.54 1.37
N GLN A 200 2.40 17.12 1.77
CA GLN A 200 1.45 17.94 2.52
C GLN A 200 1.51 17.60 4.01
N ARG A 201 2.03 18.52 4.83
CA ARG A 201 2.06 18.37 6.30
C ARG A 201 0.65 18.56 6.87
N ASN A 202 0.42 18.03 8.07
CA ASN A 202 -0.80 18.24 8.86
C ASN A 202 -2.09 17.80 8.14
N LYS A 203 -2.00 16.78 7.29
CA LYS A 203 -3.19 16.12 6.72
C LYS A 203 -3.37 14.75 7.35
N ARG A 204 -4.59 14.44 7.82
CA ARG A 204 -5.00 13.06 8.12
C ARG A 204 -4.94 12.24 6.84
N TRP A 205 -5.55 12.77 5.78
CA TRP A 205 -5.54 12.17 4.45
C TRP A 205 -5.79 13.22 3.38
N LEU A 206 -5.48 12.89 2.14
CA LEU A 206 -5.83 13.70 0.97
C LEU A 206 -5.93 12.82 -0.28
N ARG A 207 -6.51 13.38 -1.33
CA ARG A 207 -6.66 12.78 -2.66
C ARG A 207 -6.02 13.70 -3.70
N ASP A 208 -5.16 13.14 -4.53
CA ASP A 208 -4.64 13.74 -5.76
C ASP A 208 -5.08 12.91 -6.97
N VAL A 209 -5.05 13.47 -8.18
CA VAL A 209 -5.42 12.77 -9.41
C VAL A 209 -4.36 13.00 -10.47
N VAL A 210 -3.91 11.93 -11.14
CA VAL A 210 -2.98 12.02 -12.26
C VAL A 210 -3.64 12.81 -13.41
N PRO A 211 -3.03 13.90 -13.91
CA PRO A 211 -3.61 14.73 -14.96
C PRO A 211 -3.93 13.99 -16.27
N ASP A 212 -4.96 14.46 -16.97
CA ASP A 212 -5.44 13.89 -18.24
C ASP A 212 -4.43 14.01 -19.39
N ASP A 213 -3.58 15.04 -19.35
CA ASP A 213 -2.57 15.35 -20.37
C ASP A 213 -1.25 14.60 -20.16
N LYS A 214 -1.15 13.77 -19.11
CA LYS A 214 0.03 12.94 -18.89
C LYS A 214 0.12 11.88 -19.99
N VAL A 215 1.13 11.99 -20.85
CA VAL A 215 1.40 10.99 -21.87
C VAL A 215 1.80 9.69 -21.19
N SER A 216 1.06 8.60 -21.46
CA SER A 216 1.47 7.27 -21.03
C SER A 216 2.74 6.87 -21.77
N ASP A 217 3.82 6.67 -21.02
CA ASP A 217 5.11 6.15 -21.48
C ASP A 217 5.22 4.63 -21.27
N GLY A 218 4.14 3.99 -20.79
CA GLY A 218 4.12 2.57 -20.43
C GLY A 218 4.93 2.22 -19.17
N LEU A 219 5.38 3.23 -18.40
CA LEU A 219 6.15 3.07 -17.15
C LEU A 219 5.53 3.87 -15.98
N SER A 220 4.85 4.96 -16.30
CA SER A 220 4.17 5.87 -15.38
C SER A 220 2.76 5.42 -15.04
N LEU A 221 2.21 5.96 -13.94
CA LEU A 221 0.78 5.86 -13.66
C LEU A 221 -0.06 6.42 -14.83
N PRO A 222 -1.09 5.69 -15.29
CA PRO A 222 -2.02 6.18 -16.30
C PRO A 222 -2.70 7.50 -15.89
N PRO A 223 -3.20 8.27 -16.87
CA PRO A 223 -4.09 9.41 -16.59
C PRO A 223 -5.28 8.99 -15.73
N LYS A 224 -5.80 9.92 -14.93
CA LYS A 224 -6.99 9.75 -14.07
C LYS A 224 -6.85 8.77 -12.92
N ILE A 225 -5.67 8.17 -12.71
CA ILE A 225 -5.43 7.39 -11.49
C ILE A 225 -5.50 8.30 -10.28
N GLU A 226 -6.31 7.90 -9.32
CA GLU A 226 -6.46 8.63 -8.06
C GLU A 226 -5.43 8.15 -7.05
N ILE A 227 -4.79 9.07 -6.36
CA ILE A 227 -3.80 8.80 -5.32
C ILE A 227 -4.38 9.28 -4.00
N TRP A 228 -4.80 8.33 -3.18
CA TRP A 228 -5.27 8.56 -1.83
C TRP A 228 -4.11 8.29 -0.87
N SER A 229 -3.74 9.27 -0.05
CA SER A 229 -2.68 9.10 0.94
C SER A 229 -3.17 9.49 2.32
N SER A 230 -2.74 8.73 3.33
CA SER A 230 -3.08 8.99 4.73
C SER A 230 -1.85 8.95 5.63
N ALA A 231 -1.96 9.70 6.74
CA ALA A 231 -0.92 9.82 7.73
C ALA A 231 -0.89 8.61 8.66
N GLY A 232 -1.36 8.74 9.91
CA GLY A 232 -1.27 7.67 10.90
C GLY A 232 -2.21 6.48 10.64
N ILE A 233 -2.05 5.46 11.46
CA ILE A 233 -2.84 4.22 11.45
C ILE A 233 -4.36 4.50 11.39
N THR A 234 -4.86 5.38 12.26
CA THR A 234 -6.30 5.70 12.33
C THR A 234 -6.77 6.54 11.15
N ALA A 235 -5.90 7.39 10.59
CA ALA A 235 -6.20 8.10 9.36
C ALA A 235 -6.30 7.15 8.14
N GLY A 236 -5.67 5.97 8.22
CA GLY A 236 -5.85 4.87 7.26
C GLY A 236 -7.29 4.33 7.25
N ILE A 237 -7.98 4.34 8.39
CA ILE A 237 -9.41 3.97 8.48
C ILE A 237 -10.25 5.04 7.80
N ASP A 238 -9.99 6.31 8.12
CA ASP A 238 -10.76 7.44 7.59
C ASP A 238 -10.63 7.57 6.07
N VAL A 239 -9.41 7.45 5.52
CA VAL A 239 -9.19 7.54 4.07
C VAL A 239 -9.89 6.38 3.35
N MET A 240 -9.95 5.21 3.96
CA MET A 240 -10.64 4.07 3.37
C MET A 240 -12.16 4.31 3.36
N LEU A 241 -12.75 4.84 4.44
CA LEU A 241 -14.17 5.18 4.48
C LEU A 241 -14.54 6.31 3.49
N GLU A 242 -13.65 7.29 3.29
CA GLU A 242 -13.81 8.31 2.25
C GLU A 242 -13.71 7.70 0.85
N PHE A 243 -12.78 6.78 0.62
CA PHE A 243 -12.68 6.02 -0.62
C PHE A 243 -13.97 5.22 -0.90
N ILE A 244 -14.49 4.52 0.11
CA ILE A 244 -15.76 3.78 -0.01
C ILE A 244 -16.88 4.73 -0.40
N SER A 245 -16.96 5.88 0.26
CA SER A 245 -17.98 6.89 -0.01
C SER A 245 -17.91 7.43 -1.44
N ALA A 246 -16.69 7.66 -1.93
CA ALA A 246 -16.45 8.20 -3.26
C ALA A 246 -16.83 7.23 -4.40
N HIS A 247 -16.70 5.91 -4.17
CA HIS A 247 -16.76 4.92 -5.25
C HIS A 247 -17.88 3.87 -5.13
N TYR A 248 -18.55 3.75 -3.98
CA TYR A 248 -19.56 2.71 -3.74
C TYR A 248 -20.95 3.21 -3.41
N GLY A 249 -21.30 4.44 -3.79
CA GLY A 249 -22.68 4.93 -3.70
C GLY A 249 -22.88 6.12 -2.77
N GLY A 250 -21.83 6.89 -2.47
CA GLY A 250 -21.94 8.14 -1.76
C GLY A 250 -21.68 8.03 -0.26
N ILE A 251 -21.88 9.16 0.42
CA ILE A 251 -21.54 9.34 1.83
C ILE A 251 -22.33 8.40 2.75
N GLU A 252 -23.55 8.06 2.36
CA GLU A 252 -24.43 7.16 3.11
C GLU A 252 -23.79 5.77 3.27
N VAL A 253 -23.11 5.28 2.23
CA VAL A 253 -22.43 3.97 2.26
C VAL A 253 -21.22 3.99 3.17
N GLY A 254 -20.43 5.07 3.19
CA GLY A 254 -19.34 5.25 4.14
C GLY A 254 -19.84 5.33 5.58
N MET A 255 -20.90 6.11 5.85
CA MET A 255 -21.51 6.25 7.17
C MET A 255 -22.10 4.92 7.67
N GLU A 256 -22.77 4.16 6.79
CA GLU A 256 -23.27 2.83 7.11
C GLU A 256 -22.12 1.89 7.51
N THR A 257 -21.04 1.91 6.74
CA THR A 257 -19.88 1.05 6.98
C THR A 257 -19.21 1.40 8.30
N ALA A 258 -18.98 2.70 8.57
CA ALA A 258 -18.46 3.18 9.85
C ALA A 258 -19.37 2.78 11.03
N LYS A 259 -20.69 2.91 10.86
CA LYS A 259 -21.66 2.48 11.88
C LYS A 259 -21.58 0.98 12.14
N ARG A 260 -21.40 0.15 11.11
CA ARG A 260 -21.26 -1.31 11.25
C ARG A 260 -19.96 -1.72 11.95
N MET A 261 -18.91 -0.92 11.79
CA MET A 261 -17.66 -1.05 12.55
C MET A 261 -17.74 -0.49 13.98
N GLU A 262 -18.84 0.18 14.34
CA GLU A 262 -18.95 1.01 15.54
C GLU A 262 -17.83 2.06 15.65
N TYR A 263 -17.32 2.52 14.50
CA TYR A 263 -16.22 3.46 14.40
C TYR A 263 -16.72 4.89 14.26
N ARG A 264 -16.22 5.79 15.10
CA ARG A 264 -16.43 7.23 14.95
C ARG A 264 -15.52 7.76 13.85
N TRP A 265 -16.05 7.85 12.65
CA TRP A 265 -15.34 8.34 11.48
C TRP A 265 -14.98 9.83 11.58
N GLU A 266 -13.68 10.13 11.53
CA GLU A 266 -13.17 11.50 11.44
C GLU A 266 -13.03 11.91 9.98
N ARG A 267 -13.74 12.98 9.61
CA ARG A 267 -13.83 13.45 8.21
C ARG A 267 -13.06 14.74 7.97
N GLU A 268 -12.59 15.39 9.03
CA GLU A 268 -11.68 16.51 8.90
C GLU A 268 -10.38 16.05 8.24
N LYS A 269 -10.06 16.65 7.10
CA LYS A 269 -8.80 16.37 6.39
C LYS A 269 -7.60 16.88 7.18
N GLU A 270 -7.78 17.95 7.94
CA GLU A 270 -6.73 18.52 8.75
C GLU A 270 -6.47 17.66 9.99
N ALA A 271 -5.19 17.56 10.27
CA ALA A 271 -4.66 16.95 11.46
C ALA A 271 -4.93 17.86 12.69
N SER A 272 -6.03 17.63 13.42
CA SER A 272 -6.40 18.45 14.60
C SER A 272 -5.62 18.13 15.88
N TYR A 273 -4.93 16.98 15.93
CA TYR A 273 -4.19 16.53 17.11
C TYR A 273 -2.84 15.94 16.71
N PHE A 274 -1.84 16.80 16.56
CA PHE A 274 -0.45 16.39 16.63
C PHE A 274 0.25 17.38 17.55
N LEU A 275 0.37 16.93 18.81
CA LEU A 275 1.22 17.50 19.85
C LEU A 275 2.69 17.48 19.41
#